data_AF-A0A1Y1K9H2-F1
#
_entry.id   AF-A0A1Y1K9H2-F1
#
_cell.length_a   1.000
_cell.length_b   1.000
_cell.length_c   1.000
_cell.angle_alpha   90.00
_cell.angle_beta   90.00
_cell.angle_gamma   90.00
#
_symmetry.space_group_name_H-M   'P 1'
#
loop_
_entity.id
_entity.type
_entity.pdbx_description
1 polymer ?
#
loop_
_entity_poly.entity_id
_entity_poly.type
_entity_poly.pdbx_seq_one_letter_code
_entity_poly.pdbx_strand_id
1 'polypeptide(L)'
;MSFDDAVPTSTHMALKKLVEEGYAKFIVSQNIDGLHLRSGLNRQNIAELHGNMFTEQCATCKRQFIRCSATTSVGQKQLGTTCPGSQVSRRGCRGKMIDTILDWEASLPEDDLVMADYHSCVADLSIALGTTLQIVPSGNLPTFTKKYGGRLVIINLQPTKHDKKADLIIHSYVDEVLLKVMNCLQLEIPQYSEDLDPTKRRNDDIVEWNYLRLSINDMKNMYNAHTKRFKKIKLERKLKRENEDEIKKEEKKFKEEDSDQIVTPEVIVVE
;
A
#
# COMPACT_ATOMS: atom_id res chain seq x y z
N MET A 1 -24.24 -8.02 12.69
CA MET A 1 -24.20 -6.72 12.00
C MET A 1 -23.99 -7.00 10.52
N SER A 2 -24.85 -6.50 9.64
CA SER A 2 -24.65 -6.65 8.20
C SER A 2 -23.56 -5.69 7.69
N PHE A 3 -23.11 -5.86 6.45
CA PHE A 3 -22.21 -4.88 5.82
C PHE A 3 -22.88 -3.52 5.67
N ASP A 4 -24.18 -3.48 5.39
CA ASP A 4 -24.96 -2.25 5.22
C ASP A 4 -25.09 -1.42 6.51
N ASP A 5 -25.10 -2.09 7.67
CA ASP A 5 -25.24 -1.46 9.00
C ASP A 5 -23.89 -1.04 9.61
N ALA A 6 -22.78 -1.63 9.16
CA ALA A 6 -21.45 -1.29 9.68
C ALA A 6 -21.14 0.18 9.37
N VAL A 7 -20.42 0.87 10.27
CA VAL A 7 -19.97 2.26 10.04
C VAL A 7 -18.44 2.34 10.11
N PRO A 8 -17.81 3.27 9.37
CA PRO A 8 -16.36 3.48 9.44
C PRO A 8 -15.88 3.73 10.87
N THR A 9 -14.83 3.02 11.28
CA THR A 9 -14.24 3.19 12.62
C THR A 9 -13.42 4.47 12.73
N SER A 10 -12.99 4.81 13.94
CA SER A 10 -12.08 5.94 14.18
C SER A 10 -10.80 5.86 13.34
N THR A 11 -10.23 4.65 13.17
CA THR A 11 -9.11 4.39 12.26
C THR A 11 -9.43 4.76 10.81
N HIS A 12 -10.59 4.38 10.28
CA HIS A 12 -10.97 4.71 8.91
C HIS A 12 -11.07 6.22 8.70
N MET A 13 -11.66 6.93 9.67
CA MET A 13 -11.79 8.38 9.63
C MET A 13 -10.45 9.10 9.81
N ALA A 14 -9.56 8.59 10.66
CA ALA A 14 -8.21 9.10 10.82
C ALA A 14 -7.39 8.93 9.52
N LEU A 15 -7.46 7.76 8.87
CA LEU A 15 -6.78 7.51 7.61
C LEU A 15 -7.28 8.43 6.49
N LYS A 16 -8.59 8.65 6.40
CA LYS A 16 -9.17 9.65 5.49
C LYS A 16 -8.55 11.02 5.73
N LYS A 17 -8.56 11.48 6.99
CA LYS A 17 -8.01 12.80 7.35
C LYS A 17 -6.52 12.91 7.03
N LEU A 18 -5.73 11.86 7.30
CA LEU A 18 -4.30 11.82 6.96
C LEU A 18 -4.05 11.91 5.46
N VAL A 19 -4.94 11.36 4.63
CA VAL A 19 -4.86 11.49 3.17
C VAL A 19 -5.21 12.91 2.73
N GLU A 20 -6.28 13.50 3.28
CA GLU A 20 -6.70 14.88 2.98
C GLU A 20 -5.63 15.91 3.35
N GLU A 21 -4.97 15.74 4.49
CA GLU A 21 -3.87 16.59 4.95
C GLU A 21 -2.52 16.25 4.28
N GLY A 22 -2.49 15.22 3.43
CA GLY A 22 -1.32 14.84 2.65
C GLY A 22 -0.22 14.11 3.43
N TYR A 23 -0.46 13.70 4.68
CA TYR A 23 0.45 12.84 5.45
C TYR A 23 0.50 11.42 4.90
N ALA A 24 -0.64 10.85 4.51
CA ALA A 24 -0.74 9.58 3.82
C ALA A 24 -0.98 9.80 2.33
N LYS A 25 -0.18 9.16 1.46
CA LYS A 25 -0.35 9.34 0.00
C LYS A 25 -1.32 8.36 -0.62
N PHE A 26 -1.37 7.15 -0.07
CA PHE A 26 -2.13 6.05 -0.65
C PHE A 26 -2.42 4.97 0.38
N ILE A 27 -3.59 4.35 0.28
CA ILE A 27 -4.06 3.24 1.12
C ILE A 27 -4.11 1.98 0.27
N VAL A 28 -3.60 0.88 0.79
CA VAL A 28 -3.73 -0.44 0.16
C VAL A 28 -4.53 -1.32 1.11
N SER A 29 -5.76 -1.67 0.70
CA SER A 29 -6.69 -2.45 1.51
C SER A 29 -6.82 -3.88 1.00
N GLN A 30 -6.88 -4.82 1.94
CA GLN A 30 -7.29 -6.21 1.73
C GLN A 30 -8.75 -6.44 2.17
N ASN A 31 -9.37 -5.45 2.83
CA ASN A 31 -10.73 -5.57 3.34
C ASN A 31 -11.73 -5.40 2.20
N ILE A 32 -12.78 -6.22 2.24
CA ILE A 32 -13.90 -6.14 1.30
C ILE A 32 -15.11 -5.36 1.85
N ASP A 33 -15.09 -4.99 3.13
CA ASP A 33 -16.22 -4.38 3.85
C ASP A 33 -16.72 -3.03 3.27
N GLY A 34 -15.91 -2.37 2.45
CA GLY A 34 -16.22 -1.08 1.82
C GLY A 34 -16.16 0.12 2.77
N LEU A 35 -15.66 -0.02 3.99
CA LEU A 35 -15.66 1.06 4.98
C LEU A 35 -14.73 2.22 4.62
N HIS A 36 -13.67 1.98 3.85
CA HIS A 36 -12.84 3.06 3.28
C HIS A 36 -13.60 3.88 2.23
N LEU A 37 -14.33 3.23 1.32
CA LEU A 37 -15.18 3.92 0.35
C LEU A 37 -16.26 4.72 1.10
N ARG A 38 -16.93 4.09 2.07
CA ARG A 38 -18.01 4.67 2.85
C ARG A 38 -17.58 5.80 3.78
N SER A 39 -16.33 5.83 4.23
CA SER A 39 -15.79 7.00 4.95
C SER A 39 -15.68 8.25 4.05
N GLY A 40 -15.76 8.07 2.72
CA GLY A 40 -15.59 9.12 1.73
C GLY A 40 -14.13 9.29 1.28
N LEU A 41 -13.28 8.27 1.47
CA LEU A 41 -11.91 8.28 0.93
C LEU A 41 -11.97 8.35 -0.61
N ASN A 42 -11.10 9.16 -1.22
CA ASN A 42 -11.10 9.32 -2.67
C ASN A 42 -10.55 8.05 -3.35
N ARG A 43 -11.23 7.60 -4.43
CA ARG A 43 -10.80 6.47 -5.28
C ARG A 43 -9.34 6.57 -5.72
N GLN A 44 -8.83 7.77 -5.99
CA GLN A 44 -7.44 7.97 -6.45
C GLN A 44 -6.39 7.66 -5.37
N ASN A 45 -6.80 7.50 -4.11
CA ASN A 45 -5.91 7.30 -2.97
C ASN A 45 -6.04 5.92 -2.33
N ILE A 46 -6.75 4.98 -2.95
CA ILE A 46 -6.94 3.63 -2.41
C ILE A 46 -6.85 2.56 -3.48
N ALA A 47 -6.19 1.45 -3.16
CA ALA A 47 -6.29 0.19 -3.88
C ALA A 47 -7.10 -0.85 -3.07
N GLU A 48 -8.13 -1.41 -3.68
CA GLU A 48 -9.01 -2.42 -3.07
C GLU A 48 -8.69 -3.80 -3.67
N LEU A 49 -7.66 -4.46 -3.11
CA LEU A 49 -7.03 -5.61 -3.76
C LEU A 49 -7.92 -6.85 -3.81
N HIS A 50 -8.90 -6.98 -2.92
CA HIS A 50 -9.76 -8.16 -2.80
C HIS A 50 -11.23 -7.88 -3.16
N GLY A 51 -11.50 -6.70 -3.71
CA GLY A 51 -12.85 -6.24 -4.04
C GLY A 51 -13.48 -5.39 -2.94
N ASN A 52 -14.74 -5.00 -3.16
CA ASN A 52 -15.53 -4.22 -2.23
C ASN A 52 -17.00 -4.61 -2.35
N MET A 53 -17.65 -4.87 -1.21
CA MET A 53 -19.05 -5.32 -1.13
C MET A 53 -20.02 -4.32 -1.78
N PHE A 54 -19.67 -3.04 -1.89
CA PHE A 54 -20.52 -1.98 -2.41
C PHE A 54 -20.15 -1.56 -3.84
N THR A 55 -19.31 -2.33 -4.54
CA THR A 55 -18.94 -2.04 -5.92
C THR A 55 -19.24 -3.19 -6.86
N GLU A 56 -19.63 -2.85 -8.08
CA GLU A 56 -19.80 -3.80 -9.17
C GLU A 56 -18.96 -3.37 -10.38
N GLN A 57 -18.54 -4.32 -11.20
CA GLN A 57 -17.75 -4.09 -12.39
C GLN A 57 -18.48 -4.54 -13.66
N CYS A 58 -18.38 -3.74 -14.72
CA CYS A 58 -18.87 -4.15 -16.03
C CYS A 58 -17.91 -5.17 -16.66
N ALA A 59 -18.41 -6.38 -16.98
CA ALA A 59 -17.60 -7.41 -17.61
C ALA A 59 -17.04 -6.99 -19.00
N THR A 60 -17.71 -6.05 -19.67
CA THR A 60 -17.34 -5.56 -21.01
C THR A 60 -16.39 -4.37 -20.99
N CYS A 61 -16.76 -3.27 -20.31
CA CYS A 61 -15.95 -2.04 -20.31
C CYS A 61 -15.05 -1.86 -19.08
N LYS A 62 -15.10 -2.80 -18.12
CA LYS A 62 -14.28 -2.84 -16.90
C LYS A 62 -14.47 -1.67 -15.91
N ARG A 63 -15.33 -0.69 -16.23
CA ARG A 63 -15.71 0.36 -15.28
C ARG A 63 -16.41 -0.23 -14.06
N GLN A 64 -16.07 0.34 -12.90
CA GLN A 64 -16.70 0.06 -11.62
C GLN A 64 -17.71 1.16 -11.25
N PHE A 65 -18.74 0.76 -10.52
CA PHE A 65 -19.81 1.63 -10.05
C PHE A 65 -20.14 1.30 -8.59
N ILE A 66 -20.46 2.35 -7.82
CA ILE A 66 -20.87 2.23 -6.41
C ILE A 66 -22.35 1.84 -6.33
N ARG A 67 -22.70 0.99 -5.36
CA ARG A 67 -24.07 0.60 -5.01
C ARG A 67 -24.43 1.07 -3.61
N CYS A 68 -25.73 1.25 -3.38
CA CYS A 68 -26.27 1.67 -2.09
C CYS A 68 -26.44 0.53 -1.08
N SER A 69 -26.32 -0.71 -1.55
CA SER A 69 -26.36 -1.91 -0.72
C SER A 69 -25.21 -2.84 -1.04
N ALA A 70 -24.81 -3.65 -0.06
CA ALA A 70 -23.83 -4.70 -0.25
C ALA A 70 -24.31 -5.74 -1.27
N THR A 71 -23.36 -6.29 -2.04
CA THR A 71 -23.63 -7.38 -2.98
C THR A 71 -24.04 -8.66 -2.25
N THR A 72 -24.87 -9.47 -2.90
CA THR A 72 -25.32 -10.77 -2.39
C THR A 72 -24.53 -11.95 -2.97
N SER A 73 -23.48 -11.69 -3.75
CA SER A 73 -22.65 -12.71 -4.38
C SER A 73 -21.16 -12.47 -4.15
N VAL A 74 -20.38 -13.55 -4.32
CA VAL A 74 -18.92 -13.55 -4.25
C VAL A 74 -18.36 -14.35 -5.42
N GLY A 75 -17.15 -14.01 -5.85
CA GLY A 75 -16.44 -14.71 -6.92
C GLY A 75 -16.78 -14.18 -8.31
N GLN A 76 -16.97 -12.85 -8.44
CA GLN A 76 -17.17 -12.17 -9.73
C GLN A 76 -18.39 -12.69 -10.50
N LYS A 77 -19.49 -12.97 -9.78
CA LYS A 77 -20.73 -13.49 -10.34
C LYS A 77 -21.58 -12.39 -10.95
N GLN A 78 -22.37 -12.74 -11.96
CA GLN A 78 -23.25 -11.81 -12.64
C GLN A 78 -24.42 -11.36 -11.74
N LEU A 79 -24.64 -10.05 -11.64
CA LEU A 79 -25.63 -9.42 -10.76
C LEU A 79 -27.00 -9.15 -11.40
N GLY A 80 -27.18 -9.56 -12.66
CA GLY A 80 -28.44 -9.34 -13.40
C GLY A 80 -28.67 -7.91 -13.90
N THR A 81 -27.88 -6.94 -13.46
CA THR A 81 -27.93 -5.55 -13.91
C THR A 81 -27.06 -5.32 -15.16
N THR A 82 -27.32 -4.21 -15.86
CA THR A 82 -26.55 -3.79 -17.04
C THR A 82 -25.77 -2.53 -16.76
N CYS A 83 -24.58 -2.43 -17.36
CA CYS A 83 -23.67 -1.31 -17.22
C CYS A 83 -24.35 0.03 -17.53
N PRO A 84 -24.42 0.95 -16.55
CA PRO A 84 -25.03 2.26 -16.72
C PRO A 84 -24.13 3.23 -17.51
N GLY A 85 -22.83 2.92 -17.62
CA GLY A 85 -21.88 3.78 -18.30
C GLY A 85 -22.16 3.95 -19.80
N SER A 86 -22.08 5.19 -20.28
CA SER A 86 -22.06 5.55 -21.71
C SER A 86 -20.65 5.38 -22.29
N GLN A 87 -20.54 4.90 -23.52
CA GLN A 87 -19.27 4.92 -24.26
C GLN A 87 -19.01 6.30 -24.86
N VAL A 88 -17.76 6.58 -25.22
CA VAL A 88 -17.33 7.81 -25.93
C VAL A 88 -18.14 8.05 -27.22
N SER A 89 -18.64 6.98 -27.84
CA SER A 89 -19.51 6.99 -29.01
C SER A 89 -20.98 7.35 -28.76
N ARG A 90 -21.34 7.81 -27.54
CA ARG A 90 -22.70 8.09 -27.06
C ARG A 90 -23.67 6.89 -27.02
N ARG A 91 -23.20 5.66 -27.31
CA ARG A 91 -23.99 4.43 -27.08
C ARG A 91 -23.77 3.94 -25.65
N GLY A 92 -24.83 3.53 -24.97
CA GLY A 92 -24.73 2.87 -23.65
C GLY A 92 -23.98 1.54 -23.77
N CYS A 93 -23.08 1.24 -22.83
CA CYS A 93 -22.29 0.00 -22.87
C CYS A 93 -23.16 -1.25 -22.76
N ARG A 94 -24.15 -1.26 -21.84
CA ARG A 94 -25.10 -2.36 -21.60
C ARG A 94 -24.47 -3.75 -21.32
N GLY A 95 -23.16 -3.80 -21.05
CA GLY A 95 -22.47 -5.02 -20.60
C GLY A 95 -23.05 -5.54 -19.29
N LYS A 96 -22.89 -6.83 -19.01
CA LYS A 96 -23.36 -7.43 -17.75
C LYS A 96 -22.48 -7.00 -16.59
N MET A 97 -23.12 -6.67 -15.46
CA MET A 97 -22.41 -6.34 -14.22
C MET A 97 -22.11 -7.60 -13.43
N ILE A 98 -20.93 -7.60 -12.81
CA ILE A 98 -20.44 -8.63 -11.90
C ILE A 98 -20.07 -8.01 -10.56
N ASP A 99 -20.10 -8.78 -9.47
CA ASP A 99 -19.48 -8.34 -8.21
C ASP A 99 -17.94 -8.23 -8.34
N THR A 100 -17.31 -7.50 -7.43
CA THR A 100 -15.85 -7.31 -7.43
C THR A 100 -15.11 -8.24 -6.47
N ILE A 101 -15.84 -9.07 -5.71
CA ILE A 101 -15.28 -9.91 -4.65
C ILE A 101 -14.55 -11.08 -5.27
N LEU A 102 -13.30 -11.28 -4.84
CA LEU A 102 -12.47 -12.36 -5.34
C LEU A 102 -12.81 -13.68 -4.65
N ASP A 103 -12.78 -14.77 -5.43
CA ASP A 103 -12.65 -16.14 -4.91
C ASP A 103 -11.16 -16.52 -4.90
N TRP A 104 -10.81 -17.65 -4.28
CA TRP A 104 -9.42 -18.07 -4.05
C TRP A 104 -8.57 -18.17 -5.32
N GLU A 105 -9.16 -18.56 -6.45
CA GLU A 105 -8.49 -18.73 -7.73
C GLU A 105 -8.48 -17.45 -8.59
N ALA A 106 -9.18 -16.40 -8.13
CA ALA A 106 -9.30 -15.16 -8.89
C ALA A 106 -8.01 -14.34 -8.84
N SER A 107 -7.65 -13.75 -9.98
CA SER A 107 -6.55 -12.79 -10.05
C SER A 107 -6.96 -11.45 -9.42
N LEU A 108 -5.99 -10.79 -8.77
CA LEU A 108 -6.20 -9.44 -8.23
C LEU A 108 -6.51 -8.43 -9.36
N PRO A 109 -7.30 -7.38 -9.09
CA PRO A 109 -7.58 -6.31 -10.04
C PRO A 109 -6.28 -5.61 -10.48
N GLU A 110 -6.04 -5.56 -11.79
CA GLU A 110 -4.78 -5.10 -12.38
C GLU A 110 -4.45 -3.65 -12.01
N ASP A 111 -5.39 -2.72 -12.21
CA ASP A 111 -5.16 -1.29 -11.95
C ASP A 111 -4.85 -1.05 -10.45
N ASP A 112 -5.57 -1.71 -9.53
CA ASP A 112 -5.35 -1.62 -8.09
C ASP A 112 -4.02 -2.23 -7.66
N LEU A 113 -3.66 -3.40 -8.19
CA LEU A 113 -2.38 -4.05 -7.88
C LEU A 113 -1.20 -3.21 -8.41
N VAL A 114 -1.30 -2.66 -9.62
CA VAL A 114 -0.27 -1.80 -10.21
C VAL A 114 -0.10 -0.51 -9.41
N MET A 115 -1.20 0.16 -9.03
CA MET A 115 -1.14 1.35 -8.19
C MET A 115 -0.53 1.04 -6.82
N ALA A 116 -0.94 -0.06 -6.19
CA ALA A 116 -0.41 -0.49 -4.91
C ALA A 116 1.10 -0.81 -4.98
N ASP A 117 1.56 -1.45 -6.07
CA ASP A 117 2.98 -1.73 -6.31
C ASP A 117 3.79 -0.43 -6.49
N TYR A 118 3.32 0.49 -7.33
CA TYR A 118 3.99 1.77 -7.57
C TYR A 118 4.10 2.59 -6.29
N HIS A 119 3.02 2.75 -5.54
CA HIS A 119 3.04 3.47 -4.28
C HIS A 119 3.94 2.79 -3.25
N SER A 120 3.91 1.46 -3.13
CA SER A 120 4.76 0.72 -2.19
C SER A 120 6.25 0.86 -2.52
N CYS A 121 6.60 0.92 -3.80
CA CYS A 121 7.99 1.07 -4.25
C CYS A 121 8.53 2.50 -4.11
N VAL A 122 7.68 3.52 -4.19
CA VAL A 122 8.07 4.94 -4.10
C VAL A 122 8.00 5.45 -2.66
N ALA A 123 7.19 4.83 -1.80
CA ALA A 123 7.07 5.21 -0.40
C ALA A 123 8.43 5.21 0.31
N ASP A 124 8.61 6.19 1.20
CA ASP A 124 9.67 6.24 2.19
C ASP A 124 9.25 5.60 3.53
N LEU A 125 7.94 5.47 3.77
CA LEU A 125 7.35 4.79 4.91
C LEU A 125 6.12 3.98 4.49
N SER A 126 6.07 2.72 4.91
CA SER A 126 4.87 1.88 4.84
C SER A 126 4.44 1.45 6.22
N ILE A 127 3.14 1.50 6.49
CA ILE A 127 2.55 1.14 7.78
C ILE A 127 1.50 0.05 7.53
N ALA A 128 1.74 -1.15 8.06
CA ALA A 128 0.77 -2.24 8.02
C ALA A 128 -0.11 -2.18 9.27
N LEU A 129 -1.42 -1.99 9.09
CA LEU A 129 -2.40 -1.88 10.18
C LEU A 129 -3.31 -3.11 10.17
N GLY A 130 -3.37 -3.85 11.28
CA GLY A 130 -4.39 -4.89 11.49
C GLY A 130 -4.35 -6.06 10.48
N THR A 131 -3.18 -6.39 9.93
CA THR A 131 -3.02 -7.49 8.96
C THR A 131 -1.86 -8.41 9.36
N THR A 132 -2.06 -9.72 9.19
CA THR A 132 -1.01 -10.73 9.42
C THR A 132 0.00 -10.82 8.27
N LEU A 133 -0.27 -10.11 7.16
CA LEU A 133 0.56 -10.07 5.95
C LEU A 133 0.79 -11.45 5.28
N GLN A 134 -0.12 -12.41 5.50
CA GLN A 134 0.04 -13.77 5.01
C GLN A 134 -0.33 -13.93 3.54
N ILE A 135 -1.40 -13.25 3.10
CA ILE A 135 -1.95 -13.35 1.74
C ILE A 135 -1.01 -12.69 0.74
N VAL A 136 -0.66 -13.39 -0.33
CA VAL A 136 0.26 -12.92 -1.38
C VAL A 136 -0.54 -12.69 -2.66
N PRO A 137 -0.30 -11.60 -3.42
CA PRO A 137 0.82 -10.65 -3.27
C PRO A 137 0.61 -9.53 -2.23
N SER A 138 -0.60 -9.31 -1.74
CA SER A 138 -0.97 -8.14 -0.91
C SER A 138 -0.06 -7.91 0.31
N GLY A 139 0.21 -8.95 1.09
CA GLY A 139 1.04 -8.89 2.29
C GLY A 139 2.52 -8.62 2.02
N ASN A 140 3.01 -8.84 0.79
CA ASN A 140 4.40 -8.54 0.44
C ASN A 140 4.60 -7.05 0.10
N LEU A 141 3.54 -6.32 -0.26
CA LEU A 141 3.63 -4.94 -0.74
C LEU A 141 4.37 -4.00 0.24
N PRO A 142 4.12 -4.01 1.56
CA PRO A 142 4.86 -3.16 2.50
C PRO A 142 6.38 -3.45 2.52
N THR A 143 6.80 -4.65 2.11
CA THR A 143 8.22 -4.99 2.03
C THR A 143 8.93 -4.38 0.83
N PHE A 144 8.18 -3.93 -0.19
CA PHE A 144 8.75 -3.21 -1.31
C PHE A 144 9.30 -1.85 -0.88
N THR A 145 8.62 -1.17 0.04
CA THR A 145 9.13 0.06 0.66
C THR A 145 10.51 -0.14 1.27
N LYS A 146 10.70 -1.21 2.07
CA LYS A 146 12.03 -1.59 2.60
C LYS A 146 13.04 -1.88 1.50
N LYS A 147 12.64 -2.62 0.46
CA LYS A 147 13.51 -2.97 -0.67
C LYS A 147 14.05 -1.74 -1.38
N TYR A 148 13.25 -0.67 -1.46
CA TYR A 148 13.63 0.59 -2.10
C TYR A 148 14.19 1.65 -1.12
N GLY A 149 14.52 1.26 0.11
CA GLY A 149 15.23 2.09 1.08
C GLY A 149 14.36 2.89 2.04
N GLY A 150 13.04 2.71 1.98
CA GLY A 150 12.10 3.23 2.98
C GLY A 150 12.07 2.39 4.25
N ARG A 151 11.11 2.70 5.13
CA ARG A 151 10.88 2.04 6.42
C ARG A 151 9.54 1.32 6.46
N LEU A 152 9.44 0.29 7.29
CA LEU A 152 8.24 -0.50 7.51
C LEU A 152 7.87 -0.48 8.98
N VAL A 153 6.66 -0.04 9.28
CA VAL A 153 6.05 -0.10 10.61
C VAL A 153 4.91 -1.11 10.55
N ILE A 154 4.79 -1.95 11.58
CA ILE A 154 3.71 -2.94 11.70
C ILE A 154 2.96 -2.67 13.00
N ILE A 155 1.64 -2.50 12.90
CA ILE A 155 0.75 -2.30 14.04
C ILE A 155 -0.27 -3.42 14.00
N ASN A 156 -0.08 -4.43 14.83
CA ASN A 156 -0.94 -5.60 14.88
C ASN A 156 -0.88 -6.29 16.25
N LEU A 157 -2.02 -6.79 16.73
CA LEU A 157 -2.08 -7.54 17.99
C LEU A 157 -1.34 -8.89 17.90
N GLN A 158 -1.40 -9.53 16.73
CA GLN A 158 -0.77 -10.83 16.48
C GLN A 158 0.56 -10.68 15.73
N PRO A 159 1.47 -11.66 15.83
CA PRO A 159 2.66 -11.73 14.98
C PRO A 159 2.30 -11.70 13.49
N THR A 160 3.18 -11.14 12.66
CA THR A 160 2.99 -11.07 11.21
C THR A 160 4.07 -11.81 10.45
N LYS A 161 3.79 -12.16 9.19
CA LYS A 161 4.75 -12.83 8.30
C LYS A 161 6.06 -12.04 8.11
N HIS A 162 6.04 -10.72 8.33
CA HIS A 162 7.15 -9.82 8.00
C HIS A 162 7.72 -9.06 9.20
N ASP A 163 7.46 -9.51 10.43
CA ASP A 163 7.99 -8.89 11.65
C ASP A 163 9.51 -8.66 11.58
N LYS A 164 10.28 -9.65 11.11
CA LYS A 164 11.76 -9.54 10.97
C LYS A 164 12.24 -8.45 10.00
N LYS A 165 11.36 -7.91 9.15
CA LYS A 165 11.67 -6.85 8.18
C LYS A 165 11.24 -5.46 8.67
N ALA A 166 10.45 -5.38 9.74
CA ALA A 166 9.93 -4.11 10.25
C ALA A 166 11.04 -3.32 10.98
N ASP A 167 11.00 -2.00 10.85
CA ASP A 167 11.80 -1.07 11.64
C ASP A 167 11.17 -0.79 13.00
N LEU A 168 9.84 -0.93 13.10
CA LEU A 168 9.07 -0.76 14.32
C LEU A 168 7.85 -1.69 14.30
N ILE A 169 7.62 -2.37 15.42
CA ILE A 169 6.43 -3.20 15.63
C ILE A 169 5.71 -2.68 16.87
N ILE A 170 4.40 -2.47 16.76
CA ILE A 170 3.53 -2.04 17.86
C ILE A 170 2.42 -3.07 18.03
N HIS A 171 2.38 -3.69 19.20
CA HIS A 171 1.32 -4.64 19.56
C HIS A 171 0.23 -3.92 20.34
N SER A 172 -0.73 -3.33 19.62
CA SER A 172 -1.87 -2.63 20.23
C SER A 172 -3.06 -2.59 19.27
N TYR A 173 -4.21 -2.15 19.78
CA TYR A 173 -5.36 -1.78 18.96
C TYR A 173 -5.00 -0.60 18.05
N VAL A 174 -5.32 -0.71 16.76
CA VAL A 174 -5.01 0.31 15.75
C VAL A 174 -5.67 1.66 16.06
N ASP A 175 -6.89 1.64 16.58
CA ASP A 175 -7.65 2.84 16.97
C ASP A 175 -6.91 3.66 18.03
N GLU A 176 -6.36 3.02 19.07
CA GLU A 176 -5.60 3.71 20.11
C GLU A 176 -4.29 4.32 19.58
N VAL A 177 -3.62 3.60 18.69
CA VAL A 177 -2.36 4.06 18.09
C VAL A 177 -2.62 5.25 17.18
N LEU A 178 -3.62 5.17 16.30
CA LEU A 178 -3.94 6.27 15.41
C LEU A 178 -4.48 7.48 16.15
N LEU A 179 -5.27 7.31 17.21
CA LEU A 179 -5.68 8.44 18.06
C LEU A 179 -4.45 9.20 18.61
N LYS A 180 -3.44 8.48 19.10
CA LYS A 180 -2.19 9.10 19.57
C LYS A 180 -1.41 9.77 18.44
N VAL A 181 -1.34 9.16 17.27
CA VAL A 181 -0.69 9.74 16.08
C VAL A 181 -1.39 11.05 15.68
N MET A 182 -2.73 11.04 15.60
CA MET A 182 -3.53 12.21 15.26
C MET A 182 -3.32 13.34 16.27
N ASN A 183 -3.28 13.04 17.57
CA ASN A 183 -2.97 14.02 18.61
C ASN A 183 -1.55 14.60 18.47
N CYS A 184 -0.54 13.77 18.18
CA CYS A 184 0.83 14.25 17.94
C CYS A 184 0.93 15.14 16.70
N LEU A 185 0.14 14.86 15.67
CA LEU A 185 0.05 15.67 14.45
C LEU A 185 -0.88 16.88 14.61
N GLN A 186 -1.53 17.03 15.77
CA GLN A 186 -2.50 18.10 16.05
C GLN A 186 -3.68 18.10 15.05
N LEU A 187 -4.11 16.91 14.66
CA LEU A 187 -5.25 16.70 13.76
C LEU A 187 -6.44 16.13 14.53
N GLU A 188 -7.62 16.71 14.32
CA GLU A 188 -8.88 16.14 14.80
C GLU A 188 -9.36 15.03 13.87
N ILE A 189 -9.83 13.92 14.46
CA ILE A 189 -10.45 12.82 13.70
C ILE A 189 -11.89 13.24 13.37
N PRO A 190 -12.27 13.39 12.09
CA PRO A 190 -13.63 13.75 11.72
C PRO A 190 -14.61 12.64 12.12
N GLN A 191 -15.81 13.04 12.54
CA GLN A 191 -16.90 12.09 12.77
C GLN A 191 -17.45 11.58 11.42
N TYR A 192 -17.87 10.32 11.39
CA TYR A 192 -18.58 9.78 10.23
C TYR A 192 -19.95 10.46 10.09
N SER A 193 -20.30 10.80 8.86
CA SER A 193 -21.63 11.33 8.50
C SER A 193 -22.13 10.58 7.27
N GLU A 194 -23.37 10.08 7.34
CA GLU A 194 -24.04 9.39 6.24
C GLU A 194 -24.20 10.31 5.01
N ASP A 195 -24.30 11.62 5.21
CA ASP A 195 -24.42 12.59 4.10
C ASP A 195 -23.19 12.60 3.18
N LEU A 196 -22.03 12.19 3.72
CA LEU A 196 -20.77 12.09 2.97
C LEU A 196 -20.47 10.68 2.47
N ASP A 197 -21.29 9.69 2.84
CA ASP A 197 -21.11 8.30 2.43
C ASP A 197 -21.57 8.12 0.96
N PRO A 198 -20.66 7.76 0.03
CA PRO A 198 -21.03 7.56 -1.37
C PRO A 198 -22.10 6.50 -1.60
N THR A 199 -22.28 5.55 -0.66
CA THR A 199 -23.30 4.49 -0.72
C THR A 199 -24.68 4.97 -0.26
N LYS A 200 -24.79 6.11 0.44
CA LYS A 200 -26.06 6.64 0.95
C LYS A 200 -26.66 7.73 0.07
N ARG A 201 -26.03 8.04 -1.07
CA ARG A 201 -26.57 8.97 -2.08
C ARG A 201 -27.90 8.46 -2.63
N ARG A 202 -28.79 9.38 -3.04
CA ARG A 202 -30.13 9.06 -3.55
C ARG A 202 -30.05 8.11 -4.74
N ASN A 203 -30.99 7.17 -4.81
CA ASN A 203 -30.95 5.93 -5.63
C ASN A 203 -30.74 6.07 -7.15
N ASP A 204 -30.70 7.27 -7.73
CA ASP A 204 -30.58 7.47 -9.18
C ASP A 204 -29.20 8.00 -9.63
N ASP A 205 -28.30 8.34 -8.71
CA ASP A 205 -26.98 8.86 -9.05
C ASP A 205 -26.03 7.71 -9.43
N ILE A 206 -25.63 7.66 -10.71
CA ILE A 206 -24.59 6.75 -11.17
C ILE A 206 -23.24 7.30 -10.71
N VAL A 207 -22.64 6.66 -9.71
CA VAL A 207 -21.30 7.02 -9.21
C VAL A 207 -20.26 6.03 -9.73
N GLU A 208 -19.35 6.52 -10.58
CA GLU A 208 -18.21 5.74 -11.06
C GLU A 208 -17.10 5.64 -10.01
N TRP A 209 -16.51 4.44 -9.86
CA TRP A 209 -15.44 4.14 -8.90
C TRP A 209 -14.15 3.74 -9.60
N ASN A 210 -13.67 4.60 -10.51
CA ASN A 210 -12.53 4.31 -11.39
C ASN A 210 -11.34 5.23 -11.12
N TYR A 211 -10.12 4.73 -11.32
CA TYR A 211 -8.96 5.61 -11.40
C TYR A 211 -9.04 6.54 -12.61
N LEU A 212 -8.55 7.76 -12.44
CA LEU A 212 -8.27 8.64 -13.55
C LEU A 212 -7.03 8.09 -14.27
N ARG A 213 -7.10 7.99 -15.61
CA ARG A 213 -5.96 7.53 -16.42
C ARG A 213 -4.71 8.39 -16.22
N LEU A 214 -4.89 9.68 -15.97
CA LEU A 214 -3.80 10.60 -15.60
C LEU A 214 -3.11 10.16 -14.31
N SER A 215 -3.87 9.83 -13.27
CA SER A 215 -3.32 9.38 -11.97
C SER A 215 -2.43 8.15 -12.11
N ILE A 216 -2.85 7.16 -12.90
CA ILE A 216 -2.05 5.95 -13.17
C ILE A 216 -0.76 6.32 -13.90
N ASN A 217 -0.85 7.16 -14.93
CA ASN A 217 0.31 7.58 -15.72
C ASN A 217 1.32 8.39 -14.89
N ASP A 218 0.83 9.30 -14.05
CA ASP A 218 1.67 10.12 -13.16
C ASP A 218 2.42 9.23 -12.17
N MET A 219 1.72 8.29 -11.54
CA MET A 219 2.34 7.32 -10.63
C MET A 219 3.34 6.40 -11.32
N LYS A 220 3.04 5.96 -12.55
CA LYS A 220 3.98 5.19 -13.38
C LYS A 220 5.26 5.98 -13.67
N ASN A 221 5.13 7.26 -13.99
CA ASN A 221 6.27 8.14 -14.24
C ASN A 221 7.11 8.34 -12.98
N MET A 222 6.48 8.59 -11.83
CA MET A 222 7.15 8.70 -10.53
C MET A 222 7.89 7.40 -10.18
N TYR A 223 7.24 6.25 -10.32
CA TYR A 223 7.85 4.94 -10.10
C TYR A 223 9.08 4.71 -11.00
N ASN A 224 8.97 5.00 -12.30
CA ASN A 224 10.08 4.86 -13.24
C ASN A 224 11.26 5.78 -12.89
N ALA A 225 10.98 7.02 -12.49
CA ALA A 225 12.02 7.96 -12.05
C ALA A 225 12.69 7.47 -10.75
N HIS A 226 11.90 7.04 -9.77
CA HIS A 226 12.38 6.54 -8.49
C HIS A 226 13.27 5.30 -8.65
N THR A 227 12.81 4.31 -9.41
CA THR A 227 13.56 3.07 -9.64
C THR A 227 14.88 3.30 -10.39
N LYS A 228 14.90 4.18 -11.39
CA LYS A 228 16.14 4.60 -12.07
C LYS A 228 17.13 5.23 -11.09
N ARG A 229 16.66 6.18 -10.27
CA ARG A 229 17.49 6.84 -9.24
C ARG A 229 18.03 5.84 -8.22
N PHE A 230 17.17 4.95 -7.73
CA PHE A 230 17.55 3.92 -6.76
C PHE A 230 18.62 2.97 -7.31
N LYS A 231 18.46 2.49 -8.56
CA LYS A 231 19.46 1.63 -9.23
C LYS A 231 20.81 2.33 -9.35
N LYS A 232 20.82 3.62 -9.73
CA LYS A 232 22.03 4.44 -9.81
C LYS A 232 22.74 4.54 -8.45
N ILE A 233 22.02 4.93 -7.40
CA ILE A 233 22.56 5.02 -6.03
C ILE A 233 23.10 3.68 -5.54
N LYS A 234 22.38 2.58 -5.84
CA LYS A 234 22.80 1.23 -5.45
C LYS A 234 24.10 0.82 -6.14
N LEU A 235 24.25 1.14 -7.43
CA LEU A 235 25.48 0.88 -8.18
C LEU A 235 26.65 1.73 -7.65
N GLU A 236 26.45 3.02 -7.40
CA GLU A 236 27.45 3.91 -6.82
C GLU A 236 27.93 3.43 -5.44
N ARG A 237 27.00 2.97 -4.58
CA ARG A 237 27.34 2.38 -3.28
C ARG A 237 28.11 1.08 -3.41
N LYS A 238 27.80 0.26 -4.42
CA LYS A 238 28.52 -0.99 -4.69
C LYS A 238 29.96 -0.69 -5.10
N LEU A 239 30.16 0.21 -6.07
CA LEU A 239 31.48 0.62 -6.55
C LEU A 239 32.32 1.23 -5.41
N LYS A 240 31.73 2.08 -4.56
CA LYS A 240 32.44 2.64 -3.39
C LYS A 240 32.93 1.57 -2.41
N ARG A 241 32.10 0.56 -2.13
CA ARG A 241 32.48 -0.56 -1.25
C ARG A 241 33.59 -1.41 -1.86
N GLU A 242 33.49 -1.70 -3.16
CA GLU A 242 34.54 -2.44 -3.88
C GLU A 242 35.88 -1.70 -3.83
N ASN A 243 35.88 -0.38 -4.05
CA ASN A 243 37.09 0.44 -3.92
C ASN A 243 37.63 0.50 -2.47
N GLU A 244 36.77 0.64 -1.46
CA GLU A 244 37.18 0.62 -0.05
C GLU A 244 37.78 -0.74 0.36
N ASP A 245 37.24 -1.84 -0.16
CA ASP A 245 37.75 -3.19 0.08
C ASP A 245 39.08 -3.43 -0.65
N GLU A 246 39.30 -2.84 -1.83
CA GLU A 246 40.58 -2.85 -2.54
C GLU A 246 41.67 -2.08 -1.77
N ILE A 247 41.37 -0.86 -1.32
CA ILE A 247 42.31 -0.05 -0.51
C ILE A 247 42.70 -0.81 0.76
N LYS A 248 41.74 -1.41 1.46
CA LYS A 248 42.03 -2.23 2.67
C LYS A 248 42.89 -3.46 2.38
N LYS A 249 42.80 -4.04 1.18
CA LYS A 249 43.67 -5.16 0.78
C LYS A 249 45.08 -4.69 0.49
N GLU A 250 45.24 -3.53 -0.17
CA GLU A 250 46.55 -2.92 -0.41
C GLU A 250 47.24 -2.50 0.90
N GLU A 251 46.51 -1.87 1.82
CA GLU A 251 47.03 -1.52 3.15
C GLU A 251 47.45 -2.76 3.96
N LYS A 252 46.73 -3.88 3.83
CA LYS A 252 47.12 -5.15 4.48
C LYS A 252 48.38 -5.74 3.86
N LYS A 253 48.52 -5.73 2.54
CA LYS A 253 49.75 -6.18 1.85
C LYS A 253 50.95 -5.34 2.27
N PHE A 254 50.79 -4.02 2.33
CA PHE A 254 51.85 -3.11 2.76
C PHE A 254 52.28 -3.38 4.21
N LYS A 255 51.33 -3.68 5.12
CA LYS A 255 51.63 -4.04 6.51
C LYS A 255 52.27 -5.43 6.66
N GLU A 256 51.94 -6.39 5.80
CA GLU A 256 52.60 -7.70 5.76
C GLU A 256 54.04 -7.56 5.22
N GLU A 257 54.25 -6.76 4.17
CA GLU A 257 55.58 -6.46 3.63
C GLU A 257 56.48 -5.67 4.61
N ASP A 258 55.92 -4.74 5.41
CA ASP A 258 56.65 -4.05 6.48
C ASP A 258 56.93 -4.97 7.69
N SER A 259 56.09 -5.99 7.95
CA SER A 259 56.31 -6.95 9.04
C SER A 259 57.45 -7.94 8.78
N ASP A 260 57.83 -8.12 7.51
CA ASP A 260 59.02 -8.87 7.09
C ASP A 260 60.32 -8.04 7.21
N GLN A 261 60.25 -6.79 7.67
CA GLN A 261 61.39 -5.94 8.02
C GLN A 261 61.40 -5.54 9.50
N ILE A 262 61.42 -6.50 10.42
CA ILE A 262 61.71 -6.24 11.84
C ILE A 262 63.09 -6.80 12.21
N VAL A 263 64.04 -5.87 12.31
CA VAL A 263 65.30 -6.00 13.06
C VAL A 263 64.94 -6.42 14.49
N THR A 264 65.47 -7.55 14.95
CA THR A 264 65.27 -8.10 16.30
C THR A 264 65.77 -7.14 17.39
N PRO A 265 64.94 -6.65 18.31
CA PRO A 265 65.42 -6.15 19.59
C PRO A 265 65.45 -7.33 20.59
N GLU A 266 66.64 -7.61 21.11
CA GLU A 266 66.81 -8.36 22.35
C GLU A 266 66.09 -7.64 23.51
N VAL A 267 65.52 -8.40 24.45
CA VAL A 267 65.64 -8.26 25.93
C VAL A 267 64.36 -8.72 26.66
N ILE A 268 64.41 -9.89 27.33
CA ILE A 268 64.45 -10.20 28.79
C ILE A 268 63.11 -10.08 29.56
N VAL A 269 62.71 -11.21 30.14
CA VAL A 269 61.68 -11.36 31.17
C VAL A 269 62.26 -10.92 32.53
N VAL A 270 61.52 -10.10 33.27
CA VAL A 270 61.74 -9.90 34.71
C VAL A 270 60.38 -9.96 35.41
N GLU A 271 60.30 -10.88 36.38
CA GLU A 271 59.22 -11.31 37.29
C GLU A 271 57.85 -10.61 37.26
#